data_AF-A0A2D8HM56-F1
#
_entry.id   AF-A0A2D8HM56-F1
#
_cell.length_a   1.000
_cell.length_b   1.000
_cell.length_c   1.000
_cell.angle_alpha   90.00
_cell.angle_beta   90.00
_cell.angle_gamma   90.00
#
_symmetry.space_group_name_H-M   'P 1'
#
loop_
_entity.id
_entity.type
_entity.pdbx_description
1 polymer ?
#
loop_
_entity_poly.entity_id
_entity_poly.type
_entity_poly.pdbx_seq_one_letter_code
_entity_poly.pdbx_strand_id
1 'polypeptide(L)'
;MKFTGSITVPAPRAAVFDKLNDPQFFASCVQGVEDLEEIDPTHYKAVLATKIAFIRFRFDISVEIVEQFRPERVVAKSEGKPIGSAGRLSSTSSVTLSETADGTEVAYEIDMVMAGKLGSIGQPVLKSKAREMEKEFAANLIAAFTHEEATT
;
A
#
# COMPACT_ATOMS: atom_id res chain seq x y z
N MET A 1 7.13 -7.50 11.92
CA MET A 1 7.19 -8.49 10.81
C MET A 1 7.47 -7.70 9.57
N LYS A 2 8.47 -8.10 8.79
CA LYS A 2 8.90 -7.33 7.62
C LYS A 2 8.40 -7.93 6.31
N PHE A 3 7.94 -7.07 5.42
CA PHE A 3 7.67 -7.35 4.02
C PHE A 3 8.53 -6.44 3.17
N THR A 4 9.13 -6.99 2.13
CA THR A 4 9.97 -6.26 1.18
C THR A 4 9.69 -6.78 -0.21
N GLY A 5 9.73 -5.89 -1.20
CA GLY A 5 9.59 -6.24 -2.61
C GLY A 5 9.97 -5.07 -3.49
N SER A 6 9.91 -5.29 -4.81
CA SER A 6 10.07 -4.24 -5.79
C SER A 6 9.16 -4.47 -6.99
N ILE A 7 8.75 -3.37 -7.61
CA ILE A 7 7.90 -3.35 -8.81
C ILE A 7 8.62 -2.50 -9.85
N THR A 8 8.81 -3.04 -11.05
CA THR A 8 9.32 -2.26 -12.19
C THR A 8 8.14 -1.68 -12.96
N VAL A 9 8.10 -0.35 -13.07
CA VAL A 9 7.08 0.39 -13.79
C VAL A 9 7.71 1.01 -15.03
N PRO A 10 7.19 0.75 -16.25
CA PRO A 10 7.77 1.26 -17.50
C PRO A 10 7.40 2.73 -17.75
N ALA A 11 7.72 3.60 -16.80
CA ALA A 11 7.44 5.04 -16.85
C ALA A 11 8.53 5.86 -16.14
N PRO A 12 8.64 7.17 -16.43
CA PRO A 12 9.59 8.06 -15.78
C PRO A 12 9.37 8.15 -14.26
N ARG A 13 10.46 8.21 -13.51
CA ARG A 13 10.47 8.18 -12.03
C ARG A 13 9.56 9.23 -11.40
N ALA A 14 9.56 10.46 -11.92
CA ALA A 14 8.69 11.54 -11.42
C ALA A 14 7.20 11.23 -11.62
N ALA A 15 6.81 10.67 -12.77
CA ALA A 15 5.42 10.32 -13.05
C ALA A 15 4.95 9.17 -12.15
N VAL A 16 5.79 8.16 -11.94
CA VAL A 16 5.52 7.06 -11.00
C VAL A 16 5.37 7.59 -9.58
N PHE A 17 6.25 8.50 -9.15
CA PHE A 17 6.16 9.13 -7.84
C PHE A 17 4.84 9.87 -7.66
N ASP A 18 4.47 10.73 -8.62
CA ASP A 18 3.24 11.53 -8.54
C ASP A 18 2.02 10.62 -8.48
N LYS A 19 2.02 9.54 -9.26
CA LYS A 19 0.92 8.59 -9.29
C LYS A 19 0.80 7.78 -8.00
N LEU A 20 1.92 7.41 -7.36
CA LEU A 20 1.92 6.76 -6.05
C LEU A 20 1.48 7.69 -4.91
N ASN A 21 1.64 9.00 -5.08
CA ASN A 21 1.22 10.00 -4.11
C ASN A 21 -0.19 10.56 -4.36
N ASP A 22 -0.88 10.11 -5.42
CA ASP A 22 -2.31 10.33 -5.61
C ASP A 22 -3.09 9.39 -4.67
N PRO A 23 -3.71 9.90 -3.59
CA PRO A 23 -4.31 9.07 -2.54
C PRO A 23 -5.44 8.19 -3.07
N GLN A 24 -6.28 8.76 -3.94
CA GLN A 24 -7.43 8.07 -4.53
C GLN A 24 -6.97 6.95 -5.45
N PHE A 25 -5.97 7.22 -6.30
CA PHE A 25 -5.37 6.18 -7.13
C PHE A 25 -4.71 5.09 -6.28
N PHE A 26 -3.91 5.46 -5.28
CA PHE A 26 -3.24 4.52 -4.40
C PHE A 26 -4.25 3.59 -3.72
N ALA A 27 -5.32 4.14 -3.15
CA ALA A 27 -6.40 3.36 -2.54
C ALA A 27 -7.09 2.43 -3.55
N SER A 28 -7.33 2.88 -4.78
CA SER A 28 -7.93 2.06 -5.84
C SER A 28 -7.07 0.84 -6.21
N CYS A 29 -5.75 0.92 -6.00
CA CYS A 29 -4.84 -0.20 -6.25
C CYS A 29 -4.80 -1.20 -5.09
N VAL A 30 -5.24 -0.80 -3.89
CA VAL A 30 -5.20 -1.65 -2.70
C VAL A 30 -6.50 -2.42 -2.55
N GLN A 31 -6.43 -3.73 -2.80
CA GLN A 31 -7.54 -4.64 -2.65
C GLN A 31 -8.25 -4.52 -1.29
N GLY A 32 -9.55 -4.25 -1.33
CA GLY A 32 -10.40 -4.23 -0.14
C GLY A 32 -10.51 -2.87 0.54
N VAL A 33 -9.89 -1.81 0.03
CA VAL A 33 -10.22 -0.45 0.47
C VAL A 33 -11.64 -0.14 0.02
N GLU A 34 -12.53 0.15 0.98
CA GLU A 34 -13.93 0.49 0.75
C GLU A 34 -14.18 2.00 0.81
N ASP A 35 -13.35 2.73 1.57
CA ASP A 35 -13.48 4.16 1.77
C ASP A 35 -12.09 4.79 2.02
N LEU A 36 -11.92 6.03 1.58
CA LEU A 36 -10.73 6.85 1.79
C LEU A 36 -11.16 8.30 2.06
N GLU A 37 -10.81 8.80 3.24
CA GLU A 37 -10.99 10.19 3.65
C GLU A 37 -9.62 10.86 3.72
N GLU A 38 -9.43 11.90 2.91
CA GLU A 38 -8.27 12.80 3.01
C GLU A 38 -8.55 13.82 4.11
N ILE A 39 -7.77 13.79 5.20
CA ILE A 39 -7.94 14.71 6.33
C ILE A 39 -7.15 15.99 6.07
N ASP A 40 -5.91 15.84 5.63
CA ASP A 40 -5.00 16.90 5.23
C ASP A 40 -3.91 16.32 4.28
N PRO A 41 -2.96 17.11 3.76
CA PRO A 41 -1.96 16.62 2.80
C PRO A 41 -1.11 15.43 3.26
N THR A 42 -1.03 15.19 4.58
CA THR A 42 -0.20 14.14 5.19
C THR A 42 -1.01 13.12 5.98
N HIS A 43 -2.29 13.34 6.24
CA HIS A 43 -3.13 12.46 7.05
C HIS A 43 -4.34 11.95 6.29
N TYR A 44 -4.55 10.64 6.40
CA TYR A 44 -5.63 9.94 5.71
C TYR A 44 -6.31 8.98 6.66
N LYS A 45 -7.61 8.73 6.44
CA LYS A 45 -8.31 7.58 7.00
C LYS A 45 -8.82 6.70 5.88
N ALA A 46 -8.81 5.40 6.10
CA ALA A 46 -9.36 4.44 5.16
C ALA A 46 -10.10 3.32 5.87
N VAL A 47 -11.07 2.72 5.19
CA VAL A 47 -11.71 1.48 5.65
C VAL A 47 -11.21 0.34 4.78
N LEU A 48 -10.51 -0.63 5.38
CA LEU A 48 -10.02 -1.82 4.69
C LEU A 48 -10.85 -3.04 5.12
N ALA A 49 -11.62 -3.60 4.19
CA ALA A 49 -12.29 -4.88 4.35
C ALA A 49 -11.57 -5.96 3.54
N THR A 50 -11.00 -6.95 4.23
CA THR A 50 -10.25 -8.02 3.58
C THR A 50 -10.51 -9.37 4.21
N LYS A 51 -10.36 -10.43 3.40
CA LYS A 51 -10.45 -11.81 3.87
C LYS A 51 -9.05 -12.37 4.02
N ILE A 52 -8.72 -12.82 5.23
CA ILE A 52 -7.45 -13.49 5.52
C ILE A 52 -7.78 -14.93 5.95
N ALA A 53 -7.32 -15.90 5.15
CA ALA A 53 -7.76 -17.29 5.23
C ALA A 53 -9.30 -17.40 5.20
N PHE A 54 -9.92 -17.85 6.28
CA PHE A 54 -11.38 -18.03 6.39
C PHE A 54 -12.06 -16.90 7.17
N ILE A 55 -11.31 -15.91 7.67
CA ILE A 55 -11.83 -14.85 8.55
C ILE A 55 -11.93 -13.55 7.75
N ARG A 56 -13.09 -12.88 7.83
CA ARG A 56 -13.29 -11.53 7.30
C ARG A 56 -12.85 -10.52 8.34
N PHE A 57 -12.03 -9.56 7.92
CA PHE A 57 -11.59 -8.46 8.73
C PHE A 57 -12.05 -7.14 8.11
N ARG A 58 -12.39 -6.19 8.97
CA ARG A 58 -12.65 -4.81 8.58
C ARG A 58 -11.90 -3.91 9.54
N PHE A 59 -11.09 -3.01 9.00
CA PHE A 59 -10.21 -2.12 9.75
C PHE A 59 -10.51 -0.68 9.43
N ASP A 60 -10.59 0.16 10.46
CA ASP A 60 -10.40 1.59 10.31
C ASP A 60 -8.89 1.86 10.40
N ILE A 61 -8.32 2.38 9.32
CA ILE A 61 -6.90 2.67 9.19
C ILE A 61 -6.71 4.17 9.24
N SER A 62 -5.76 4.63 10.04
CA SER A 62 -5.22 5.99 9.98
C SER A 62 -3.81 5.93 9.41
N VAL A 63 -3.50 6.81 8.46
CA VAL A 63 -2.20 6.90 7.80
C VAL A 63 -1.63 8.29 7.99
N GLU A 64 -0.34 8.38 8.27
CA GLU A 64 0.43 9.61 8.38
C GLU A 64 1.67 9.50 7.47
N ILE A 65 1.83 10.43 6.53
CA ILE A 65 3.07 10.58 5.76
C ILE A 65 4.07 11.35 6.61
N VAL A 66 5.15 10.67 6.99
CA VAL A 66 6.17 11.22 7.92
C VAL A 66 7.42 11.72 7.22
N GLU A 67 7.64 11.29 5.97
CA GLU A 67 8.77 11.70 5.16
C GLU A 67 8.37 11.64 3.68
N GLN A 68 8.69 12.67 2.92
CA GLN A 68 8.41 12.73 1.49
C GLN A 68 9.49 13.53 0.79
N PHE A 69 10.19 12.89 -0.15
CA PHE A 69 11.22 13.49 -0.99
C PHE A 69 10.92 13.15 -2.43
N ARG A 70 10.25 14.05 -3.16
CA ARG A 70 9.96 13.86 -4.57
C ARG A 70 11.25 13.95 -5.41
N PRO A 71 11.49 13.07 -6.40
CA PRO A 71 10.69 11.89 -6.81
C PRO A 71 11.27 10.55 -6.28
N GLU A 72 11.88 10.56 -5.08
CA GLU A 72 12.75 9.50 -4.60
C GLU A 72 12.13 8.62 -3.52
N ARG A 73 11.44 9.21 -2.54
CA ARG A 73 11.13 8.48 -1.31
C ARG A 73 9.86 8.97 -0.62
N VAL A 74 9.12 8.03 -0.05
CA VAL A 74 7.99 8.29 0.84
C VAL A 74 8.07 7.33 2.03
N VAL A 75 7.84 7.84 3.24
CA VAL A 75 7.67 7.02 4.45
C VAL A 75 6.32 7.35 5.07
N ALA A 76 5.57 6.31 5.41
CA ALA A 76 4.27 6.42 6.04
C ALA A 76 4.22 5.56 7.31
N LYS A 77 3.48 6.05 8.30
CA LYS A 77 3.04 5.26 9.45
C LYS A 77 1.56 4.97 9.31
N SER A 78 1.15 3.79 9.73
CA SER A 78 -0.27 3.42 9.70
C SER A 78 -0.66 2.73 10.99
N GLU A 79 -1.87 3.02 11.48
CA GLU A 79 -2.51 2.31 12.57
C GLU A 79 -3.86 1.77 12.11
N GLY A 80 -4.06 0.47 12.22
CA GLY A 80 -5.32 -0.21 11.93
C GLY A 80 -6.02 -0.68 13.20
N LYS A 81 -7.29 -0.30 13.36
CA LYS A 81 -8.17 -0.77 14.43
C LYS A 81 -9.29 -1.64 13.82
N PRO A 82 -9.36 -2.95 14.13
CA PRO A 82 -10.45 -3.78 13.66
C PRO A 82 -11.77 -3.37 14.29
N ILE A 83 -12.80 -3.21 13.45
CA ILE A 83 -14.16 -2.92 13.91
C ILE A 83 -14.68 -4.13 14.71
N GLY A 84 -15.18 -3.89 15.92
CA GLY A 84 -15.74 -4.94 16.79
C GLY A 84 -14.74 -5.64 17.72
N SER A 85 -13.54 -5.07 17.92
CA SER A 85 -12.51 -5.48 18.90
C SER A 85 -11.91 -6.89 18.70
N ALA A 86 -10.77 -6.94 18.01
CA ALA A 86 -10.02 -8.19 17.80
C ALA A 86 -8.48 -8.04 17.78
N GLY A 87 -7.93 -6.84 17.88
CA GLY A 87 -6.49 -6.63 17.79
C GLY A 87 -6.11 -5.18 17.49
N ARG A 88 -4.83 -4.95 17.24
CA ARG A 88 -4.28 -3.68 16.73
C ARG A 88 -3.23 -4.02 15.67
N LEU A 89 -3.19 -3.23 14.62
CA LEU A 89 -2.15 -3.27 13.61
C LEU A 89 -1.44 -1.92 13.62
N SER A 90 -0.13 -1.91 13.61
CA SER A 90 0.66 -0.71 13.36
C SER A 90 1.77 -1.05 12.38
N SER A 91 2.04 -0.17 11.43
CA SER A 91 3.11 -0.36 10.46
C SER A 91 3.86 0.92 10.15
N THR A 92 5.12 0.76 9.77
CA THR A 92 5.91 1.78 9.08
C THR A 92 6.25 1.22 7.71
N SER A 93 5.91 1.96 6.66
CA SER A 93 6.26 1.62 5.28
C SER A 93 7.19 2.66 4.69
N SER A 94 8.19 2.24 3.93
CA SER A 94 9.02 3.11 3.11
C SER A 94 9.01 2.65 1.67
N VAL A 95 8.85 3.58 0.75
CA VAL A 95 8.95 3.36 -0.70
C VAL A 95 10.12 4.20 -1.21
N THR A 96 10.97 3.62 -2.05
CA THR A 96 12.09 4.29 -2.70
C THR A 96 12.05 4.01 -4.20
N LEU A 97 12.27 5.05 -5.01
CA LEU A 97 12.21 4.99 -6.45
C LEU A 97 13.59 5.22 -7.05
N SER A 98 14.02 4.30 -7.92
CA SER A 98 15.28 4.33 -8.66
C SER A 98 15.01 4.29 -10.15
N GLU A 99 15.77 5.07 -10.93
CA GLU A 99 15.78 4.94 -12.39
C GLU A 99 16.54 3.68 -12.80
N THR A 100 15.99 2.98 -13.80
CA THR A 100 16.54 1.76 -14.38
C THR A 100 16.44 1.83 -15.91
N ALA A 101 17.07 0.87 -16.61
CA ALA A 101 16.97 0.81 -18.07
C ALA A 101 15.53 0.56 -18.56
N ASP A 102 14.71 -0.12 -17.78
CA ASP A 102 13.34 -0.55 -18.13
C ASP A 102 12.27 0.40 -17.55
N GLY A 103 12.66 1.55 -17.01
CA GLY A 103 11.78 2.53 -16.38
C GLY A 103 12.16 2.79 -14.93
N THR A 104 11.20 2.71 -14.01
CA THR A 104 11.40 3.01 -12.59
C THR A 104 11.23 1.76 -11.75
N GLU A 105 12.22 1.45 -10.93
CA GLU A 105 12.07 0.46 -9.87
C GLU A 105 11.48 1.14 -8.64
N VAL A 106 10.37 0.57 -8.14
CA VAL A 106 9.69 0.98 -6.91
C VAL A 106 9.97 -0.07 -5.86
N ALA A 107 11.00 0.16 -5.03
CA ALA A 107 11.34 -0.72 -3.91
C ALA A 107 10.55 -0.31 -2.67
N TYR A 108 10.00 -1.28 -1.93
CA TYR A 108 9.28 -1.00 -0.69
C TYR A 108 9.71 -1.92 0.46
N GLU A 109 9.63 -1.39 1.67
CA GLU A 109 9.75 -2.12 2.92
C GLU A 109 8.57 -1.74 3.82
N ILE A 110 7.96 -2.74 4.48
CA ILE A 110 6.89 -2.55 5.45
C ILE A 110 7.26 -3.34 6.70
N ASP A 111 7.47 -2.64 7.82
CA ASP A 111 7.52 -3.27 9.13
C ASP A 111 6.17 -3.16 9.82
N MET A 112 5.56 -4.30 10.10
CA MET A 112 4.21 -4.42 10.63
C MET A 112 4.21 -5.16 11.97
N VAL A 113 3.55 -4.58 12.95
CA VAL A 113 3.27 -5.18 14.26
C VAL A 113 1.77 -5.44 14.36
N MET A 114 1.43 -6.67 14.74
CA MET A 114 0.04 -7.10 14.93
C MET A 114 -0.12 -7.69 16.33
N ALA A 115 -1.18 -7.30 17.01
CA ALA A 115 -1.52 -7.75 18.35
C ALA A 115 -2.93 -8.35 18.40
N GLY A 116 -3.21 -9.16 19.44
CA GLY A 116 -4.51 -9.80 19.64
C GLY A 116 -4.77 -10.97 18.69
N LYS A 117 -6.03 -11.17 18.27
CA LYS A 117 -6.42 -12.26 17.36
C LYS A 117 -5.72 -12.15 16.01
N LEU A 118 -5.38 -10.94 15.58
CA LEU A 118 -4.58 -10.71 14.38
C LEU A 118 -3.20 -11.35 14.49
N GLY A 119 -2.51 -11.16 15.61
CA GLY A 119 -1.19 -11.75 15.86
C GLY A 119 -1.21 -13.29 15.95
N SER A 120 -2.38 -13.90 16.17
CA SER A 120 -2.54 -15.37 16.13
C SER A 120 -2.58 -15.94 14.72
N ILE A 121 -2.77 -15.10 13.69
CA ILE A 121 -2.69 -15.53 12.30
C ILE A 121 -1.21 -15.85 12.01
N GLY A 122 -0.94 -17.11 11.66
CA GLY A 122 0.42 -17.56 11.39
C GLY A 122 1.09 -16.75 10.26
N GLN A 123 2.39 -16.48 10.42
CA GLN A 123 3.17 -15.72 9.43
C GLN A 123 3.03 -16.22 7.98
N PRO A 124 2.97 -17.54 7.67
CA PRO A 124 2.80 -18.00 6.29
C PRO A 124 1.50 -17.52 5.64
N VAL A 125 0.40 -17.48 6.41
CA VAL A 125 -0.91 -17.02 5.92
C VAL A 125 -0.86 -15.53 5.61
N LEU A 126 -0.26 -14.73 6.50
CA LEU A 126 -0.10 -13.29 6.30
C LEU A 126 0.80 -12.97 5.10
N LYS A 127 1.91 -13.71 4.93
CA LYS A 127 2.78 -13.59 3.76
C LYS A 127 2.06 -13.92 2.45
N SER A 128 1.21 -14.95 2.44
CA SER A 128 0.40 -15.27 1.27
C SER A 128 -0.55 -14.13 0.91
N LYS A 129 -1.22 -13.53 1.91
CA LYS A 129 -2.13 -12.41 1.67
C LYS A 129 -1.38 -11.14 1.21
N ALA A 130 -0.23 -10.84 1.81
CA ALA A 130 0.61 -9.72 1.39
C ALA A 130 1.05 -9.85 -0.08
N ARG A 131 1.47 -11.04 -0.51
CA ARG A 131 1.84 -11.31 -1.91
C ARG A 131 0.67 -11.18 -2.89
N GLU A 132 -0.54 -11.58 -2.48
CA GLU A 132 -1.76 -11.40 -3.27
C GLU A 132 -2.02 -9.90 -3.50
N MET A 133 -2.00 -9.11 -2.43
CA MET A 133 -2.22 -7.66 -2.48
C MET A 133 -1.13 -6.93 -3.27
N GLU A 134 0.14 -7.33 -3.09
CA GLU A 134 1.28 -6.82 -3.86
C GLU A 134 1.10 -7.04 -5.36
N LYS A 135 0.69 -8.24 -5.77
CA LYS A 135 0.48 -8.58 -7.18
C LYS A 135 -0.62 -7.72 -7.82
N GLU A 136 -1.73 -7.55 -7.12
CA GLU A 136 -2.85 -6.72 -7.58
C GLU A 136 -2.45 -5.24 -7.67
N PHE A 137 -1.78 -4.73 -6.63
CA PHE A 137 -1.26 -3.36 -6.61
C PHE A 137 -0.30 -3.10 -7.76
N ALA A 138 0.67 -4.01 -7.99
CA ALA A 138 1.63 -3.90 -9.08
C ALA A 138 0.95 -3.90 -10.45
N ALA A 139 -0.04 -4.79 -10.65
CA ALA A 139 -0.79 -4.84 -11.91
C ALA A 139 -1.54 -3.53 -12.18
N ASN A 140 -2.24 -2.98 -11.18
CA ASN A 140 -2.98 -1.73 -11.30
C ASN A 140 -2.05 -0.51 -11.52
N LEU A 141 -0.92 -0.47 -10.80
CA LEU A 141 0.09 0.56 -10.98
C LEU A 141 0.67 0.57 -12.39
N ILE A 142 1.07 -0.61 -12.91
CA ILE A 142 1.61 -0.72 -14.27
C ILE A 142 0.53 -0.39 -15.31
N ALA A 143 -0.71 -0.83 -15.10
CA ALA A 143 -1.82 -0.54 -16.00
C ALA A 143 -2.04 0.97 -16.20
N ALA A 144 -1.83 1.77 -15.15
CA ALA A 144 -1.97 3.23 -15.21
C ALA A 144 -0.97 3.92 -16.16
N PHE A 145 0.12 3.24 -16.55
CA PHE A 145 1.14 3.77 -17.47
C PHE A 145 1.16 3.07 -18.83
N THR A 146 0.30 2.07 -19.04
CA THR A 146 0.19 1.35 -20.33
C THR A 146 -1.00 1.80 -21.16
N HIS A 147 -1.92 2.59 -20.59
CA HIS A 147 -3.06 3.20 -21.28
C HIS A 147 -2.86 4.71 -21.49
N GLU A 148 -1.92 5.07 -22.37
CA GLU A 148 -1.82 6.43 -22.93
C GLU A 148 -1.78 6.43 -24.47
N GLU A 149 -2.41 5.42 -25.10
CA GLU A 149 -2.69 5.38 -26.55
C GLU A 149 -4.15 5.02 -26.85
N ALA A 150 -5.11 5.86 -26.45
CA ALA A 150 -6.48 5.82 -27.03
C ALA A 150 -7.31 7.05 -26.64
N THR A 151 -6.90 8.26 -27.02
CA THR A 151 -7.87 9.34 -27.30
C THR A 151 -7.27 10.25 -28.37
N THR A 152 -7.54 9.89 -29.63
CA THR A 152 -7.51 10.82 -30.78
C THR A 152 -8.88 11.47 -30.89
#